data_AF-A0A3C0AY69-F1
#
_entry.id   AF-A0A3C0AY69-F1
#
_cell.length_a   1.000
_cell.length_b   1.000
_cell.length_c   1.000
_cell.angle_alpha   90.00
_cell.angle_beta   90.00
_cell.angle_gamma   90.00
#
_symmetry.space_group_name_H-M   'P 1'
#
loop_
_entity.id
_entity.type
_entity.pdbx_description
1 polymer ?
#
loop_
_entity_poly.entity_id
_entity_poly.type
_entity_poly.pdbx_seq_one_letter_code
_entity_poly.pdbx_strand_id
1 'polypeptide(L)'
;EARGYRKIEISTQRNYLKGFEFDKNSSFNGIFNAPYSLTHTAGRESGEFVVADFNPANLVSAPSGATHFRLISSLSVVSDFEYNATTNSYDPMDAALNEISDIQYSDFLDLYAPVPATTIVATLPNGAVPTVNTTVLQCIGIEFYQQVGGNYYLFSSGNCLKVEDAF
;
A
#
# COMPACT_ATOMS: atom_id res chain seq x y z
N GLU A 1 23.92 -3.31 24.72
CA GLU A 1 22.71 -4.14 24.94
C GLU A 1 23.09 -5.40 25.72
N ALA A 2 22.24 -5.85 26.64
CA ALA A 2 22.42 -7.16 27.27
C ALA A 2 22.24 -8.26 26.20
N ARG A 3 23.03 -9.34 26.29
CA ARG A 3 22.99 -10.43 25.31
C ARG A 3 21.57 -11.02 25.22
N GLY A 4 20.99 -11.04 24.03
CA GLY A 4 19.67 -11.64 23.76
C GLY A 4 18.54 -10.66 23.47
N TYR A 5 18.76 -9.36 23.61
CA TYR A 5 17.75 -8.31 23.42
C TYR A 5 18.17 -7.33 22.32
N ARG A 6 18.10 -7.76 21.05
CA ARG A 6 18.47 -6.92 19.90
C ARG A 6 17.24 -6.17 19.41
N LYS A 7 17.37 -4.88 19.11
CA LYS A 7 16.32 -4.10 18.46
C LYS A 7 15.92 -4.70 17.12
N ILE A 8 14.67 -4.50 16.75
CA ILE A 8 14.13 -4.78 15.41
C ILE A 8 14.08 -3.41 14.70
N GLU A 9 15.13 -3.12 13.94
CA GLU A 9 15.36 -1.81 13.31
C GLU A 9 14.89 -1.81 11.86
N ILE A 10 13.57 -1.82 11.65
CA ILE A 10 12.93 -1.78 10.33
C ILE A 10 13.39 -0.53 9.56
N SER A 11 13.55 0.60 10.25
CA SER A 11 14.03 1.88 9.72
C SER A 11 15.38 1.78 9.01
N THR A 12 16.24 0.84 9.41
CA THR A 12 17.57 0.62 8.81
C THR A 12 17.56 -0.48 7.74
N GLN A 13 16.50 -1.31 7.70
CA GLN A 13 16.41 -2.52 6.87
C GLN A 13 15.26 -2.46 5.84
N ARG A 14 14.78 -1.26 5.50
CA ARG A 14 13.62 -1.00 4.62
C ARG A 14 13.67 -1.70 3.27
N ASN A 15 14.87 -1.92 2.72
CA ASN A 15 15.06 -2.54 1.42
C ASN A 15 14.49 -3.97 1.33
N TYR A 16 14.34 -4.69 2.44
CA TYR A 16 13.70 -6.01 2.43
C TYR A 16 12.18 -5.96 2.28
N LEU A 17 11.56 -4.80 2.51
CA LEU A 17 10.11 -4.62 2.38
C LEU A 17 9.72 -4.14 0.99
N LYS A 18 10.62 -3.48 0.27
CA LYS A 18 10.33 -2.98 -1.09
C LYS A 18 10.05 -4.15 -2.04
N GLY A 19 8.91 -4.09 -2.71
CA GLY A 19 8.42 -5.13 -3.60
C GLY A 19 7.74 -6.31 -2.89
N PHE A 20 7.52 -6.24 -1.57
CA PHE A 20 6.80 -7.30 -0.85
C PHE A 20 5.33 -7.37 -1.32
N GLU A 21 4.93 -8.54 -1.84
CA GLU A 21 3.57 -8.84 -2.28
C GLU A 21 2.79 -9.48 -1.13
N PHE A 22 1.60 -8.96 -0.82
CA PHE A 22 0.76 -9.48 0.27
C PHE A 22 0.01 -10.77 -0.09
N ASP A 23 -0.10 -11.10 -1.37
CA ASP A 23 -0.59 -12.40 -1.84
C ASP A 23 0.55 -13.17 -2.51
N LYS A 24 0.88 -14.34 -1.97
CA LYS A 24 1.91 -15.22 -2.53
C LYS A 24 1.56 -15.78 -3.92
N ASN A 25 0.27 -15.77 -4.29
CA ASN A 25 -0.22 -16.32 -5.56
C ASN A 25 -0.50 -15.24 -6.60
N SER A 26 -0.39 -13.96 -6.23
CA SER A 26 -0.80 -12.84 -7.06
C SER A 26 0.13 -11.66 -6.85
N SER A 27 0.79 -11.19 -7.93
CA SER A 27 1.66 -10.01 -7.87
C SER A 27 0.98 -8.81 -8.52
N PHE A 28 1.14 -7.64 -7.91
CA PHE A 28 0.63 -6.40 -8.48
C PHE A 28 1.19 -6.16 -9.89
N ASN A 29 2.49 -6.36 -10.08
CA ASN A 29 3.13 -6.19 -11.38
C ASN A 29 2.69 -7.26 -12.41
N GLY A 30 2.19 -8.42 -11.97
CA GLY A 30 1.63 -9.43 -12.86
C GLY A 30 0.23 -9.06 -13.34
N ILE A 31 -0.52 -8.30 -12.54
CA ILE A 31 -1.89 -7.89 -12.84
C ILE A 31 -1.95 -6.55 -13.54
N PHE A 32 -1.20 -5.56 -13.06
CA PHE A 32 -1.31 -4.16 -13.48
C PHE A 32 0.01 -3.70 -14.12
N ASN A 33 -0.06 -3.36 -15.41
CA ASN A 33 1.10 -3.03 -16.24
C ASN A 33 1.01 -1.62 -16.85
N ALA A 34 0.00 -0.82 -16.48
CA ALA A 34 -0.09 0.55 -16.94
C ALA A 34 1.03 1.41 -16.32
N PRO A 35 1.61 2.37 -17.06
CA PRO A 35 2.64 3.24 -16.52
C PRO A 35 2.14 4.04 -15.32
N TYR A 36 2.93 4.04 -14.25
CA TYR A 36 2.62 4.77 -13.04
C TYR A 36 3.87 5.42 -12.44
N SER A 37 3.66 6.38 -11.55
CA SER A 37 4.71 6.97 -10.71
C SER A 37 4.23 7.12 -9.29
N LEU A 38 5.14 6.96 -8.32
CA LEU A 38 4.89 7.29 -6.94
C LEU A 38 5.80 8.43 -6.49
N THR A 39 5.26 9.30 -5.66
CA THR A 39 5.99 10.33 -4.94
C THR A 39 5.56 10.31 -3.47
N HIS A 40 6.38 10.91 -2.62
CA HIS A 40 6.03 11.19 -1.24
C HIS A 40 6.63 12.51 -0.80
N THR A 41 6.02 13.13 0.20
CA THR A 41 6.50 14.39 0.79
C THR A 41 7.80 14.15 1.56
N ALA A 42 8.63 15.20 1.68
CA ALA A 42 9.86 15.11 2.47
C ALA A 42 9.60 14.81 3.97
N GLY A 43 8.44 15.20 4.49
CA GLY A 43 8.00 14.87 5.85
C GLY A 43 7.44 13.45 5.99
N ARG A 44 7.35 12.68 4.89
CA ARG A 44 6.91 11.28 4.83
C ARG A 44 5.43 11.06 5.23
N GLU A 45 4.67 12.14 5.37
CA GLU A 45 3.29 12.16 5.83
C GLU A 45 2.26 11.96 4.72
N SER A 46 2.65 12.13 3.46
CA SER A 46 1.77 11.97 2.30
C SER A 46 2.49 11.30 1.14
N GLY A 47 1.76 10.50 0.37
CA GLY A 47 2.23 9.82 -0.82
C GLY A 47 1.20 9.89 -1.95
N GLU A 48 1.67 10.11 -3.17
CA GLU A 48 0.84 10.12 -4.38
C GLU A 48 1.12 8.88 -5.22
N PHE A 49 0.05 8.25 -5.70
CA PHE A 49 0.07 7.22 -6.72
C PHE A 49 -0.61 7.76 -7.97
N VAL A 50 0.17 8.01 -9.02
CA VAL A 50 -0.27 8.62 -10.27
C VAL A 50 -0.19 7.60 -11.39
N VAL A 51 -1.30 7.42 -12.11
CA VAL A 51 -1.41 6.58 -13.29
C VAL A 51 -1.85 7.45 -14.46
N ALA A 52 -1.12 7.39 -15.58
CA ALA A 52 -1.51 8.09 -16.80
C ALA A 52 -2.83 7.53 -17.36
N ASP A 53 -3.45 8.21 -18.34
CA ASP A 53 -4.54 7.56 -19.06
C ASP A 53 -4.05 6.28 -19.75
N PHE A 54 -4.92 5.27 -19.81
CA PHE A 54 -4.56 4.00 -20.43
C PHE A 54 -5.80 3.21 -20.88
N ASN A 55 -5.58 2.21 -21.73
CA ASN A 55 -6.61 1.24 -22.09
C ASN A 55 -6.37 -0.08 -21.31
N PRO A 56 -7.32 -0.53 -20.47
CA PRO A 56 -7.12 -1.72 -19.64
C PRO A 56 -6.92 -3.03 -20.42
N ALA A 57 -7.43 -3.14 -21.65
CA ALA A 57 -7.52 -4.40 -22.38
C ALA A 57 -6.20 -5.20 -22.49
N ASN A 58 -5.05 -4.51 -22.47
CA ASN A 58 -3.72 -5.14 -22.53
C ASN A 58 -2.85 -4.84 -21.30
N LEU A 59 -3.35 -4.07 -20.34
CA LEU A 59 -2.56 -3.55 -19.22
C LEU A 59 -3.11 -4.01 -17.86
N VAL A 60 -4.28 -4.64 -17.83
CA VAL A 60 -4.90 -5.19 -16.62
C VAL A 60 -5.31 -6.64 -16.86
N SER A 61 -4.66 -7.56 -16.17
CA SER A 61 -5.03 -8.98 -16.16
C SER A 61 -6.13 -9.23 -15.12
N ALA A 62 -7.38 -8.95 -15.50
CA ALA A 62 -8.52 -9.12 -14.62
C ALA A 62 -9.03 -10.58 -14.54
N PRO A 63 -9.57 -11.01 -13.39
CA PRO A 63 -10.27 -12.29 -13.27
C PRO A 63 -11.54 -12.31 -14.12
N SER A 64 -11.92 -13.50 -14.60
CA SER A 64 -13.12 -13.69 -15.43
C SER A 64 -14.38 -13.20 -14.72
N GLY A 65 -15.17 -12.37 -15.41
CA GLY A 65 -16.44 -11.83 -14.92
C GLY A 65 -16.33 -10.48 -14.21
N ALA A 66 -15.11 -9.98 -13.95
CA ALA A 66 -14.92 -8.63 -13.46
C ALA A 66 -15.32 -7.63 -14.54
N THR A 67 -15.99 -6.56 -14.14
CA THR A 67 -16.37 -5.46 -15.05
C THR A 67 -15.70 -4.15 -14.67
N HIS A 68 -15.32 -3.98 -13.41
CA HIS A 68 -14.64 -2.80 -12.91
C HIS A 68 -13.48 -3.18 -12.01
N PHE A 69 -12.61 -2.20 -11.75
CA PHE A 69 -11.58 -2.31 -10.73
C PHE A 69 -11.42 -0.99 -9.98
N ARG A 70 -10.78 -1.04 -8.81
CA ARG A 70 -10.27 0.14 -8.12
C ARG A 70 -8.79 -0.03 -7.89
N LEU A 71 -8.07 1.06 -8.03
CA LEU A 71 -6.68 1.16 -7.62
C LEU A 71 -6.62 1.60 -6.16
N ILE A 72 -5.62 1.11 -5.43
CA ILE A 72 -5.42 1.37 -4.00
C ILE A 72 -4.08 2.08 -3.84
N SER A 73 -4.05 3.12 -3.02
CA SER A 73 -2.84 3.72 -2.47
C SER A 73 -2.96 3.69 -0.95
N SER A 74 -1.95 3.16 -0.26
CA SER A 74 -1.91 3.16 1.19
C SER A 74 -0.58 3.73 1.68
N LEU A 75 -0.66 4.51 2.74
CA LEU A 75 0.48 4.98 3.51
C LEU A 75 0.33 4.44 4.93
N SER A 76 1.28 3.63 5.40
CA SER A 76 1.21 2.96 6.71
C SER A 76 2.52 3.11 7.48
N VAL A 77 2.45 3.42 8.78
CA VAL A 77 3.63 3.62 9.63
C VAL A 77 3.89 2.37 10.47
N VAL A 78 5.13 1.91 10.46
CA VAL A 78 5.60 0.81 11.31
C VAL A 78 6.78 1.30 12.16
N SER A 79 6.69 1.12 13.47
CA SER A 79 7.77 1.47 14.39
C SER A 79 8.90 0.44 14.33
N ASP A 80 10.11 0.87 14.70
CA ASP A 80 11.13 -0.04 15.21
C ASP A 80 10.69 -0.57 16.57
N PHE A 81 11.19 -1.74 16.95
CA PHE A 81 10.81 -2.38 18.22
C PHE A 81 12.02 -2.65 19.09
N GLU A 82 11.86 -2.49 20.40
CA GLU A 82 12.87 -2.81 21.39
C GLU A 82 12.31 -3.66 22.52
N TYR A 83 13.16 -4.50 23.10
CA TYR A 83 12.73 -5.38 24.17
C TYR A 83 12.51 -4.59 25.47
N ASN A 84 11.33 -4.74 26.06
CA ASN A 84 10.95 -4.19 27.35
C ASN A 84 10.96 -5.29 28.42
N ALA A 85 11.90 -5.20 29.36
CA ALA A 85 12.06 -6.17 30.45
C ALA A 85 10.90 -6.17 31.45
N THR A 86 10.09 -5.11 31.49
CA THR A 86 8.94 -4.99 32.40
C THR A 86 7.75 -5.78 31.89
N THR A 87 7.47 -5.69 30.58
CA THR A 87 6.38 -6.39 29.90
C THR A 87 6.81 -7.76 29.35
N ASN A 88 8.13 -8.01 29.30
CA ASN A 88 8.73 -9.20 28.69
C ASN A 88 8.31 -9.38 27.22
N SER A 89 8.18 -8.27 26.49
CA SER A 89 7.80 -8.20 25.07
C SER A 89 8.68 -7.23 24.29
N TYR A 90 8.56 -7.26 22.96
CA TYR A 90 9.08 -6.19 22.11
C TYR A 90 8.00 -5.14 21.95
N ASP A 91 8.29 -3.91 22.35
CA ASP A 91 7.36 -2.79 22.31
C ASP A 91 7.81 -1.81 21.22
N PRO A 92 6.86 -1.11 20.55
CA PRO A 92 7.20 -0.11 19.57
C PRO A 92 7.97 1.05 20.23
N MET A 93 9.08 1.44 19.63
CA MET A 93 9.85 2.62 20.03
C MET A 93 9.07 3.93 19.84
N ASP A 94 8.07 3.93 18.94
CA ASP A 94 7.13 5.02 18.73
C ASP A 94 5.68 4.49 18.71
N ALA A 95 5.15 4.23 19.90
CA ALA A 95 3.82 3.63 20.08
C ALA A 95 2.67 4.49 19.53
N ALA A 96 2.83 5.82 19.50
CA ALA A 96 1.79 6.72 19.02
C ALA A 96 1.68 6.70 17.49
N LEU A 97 2.78 6.42 16.80
CA LEU A 97 2.84 6.37 15.34
C LEU A 97 2.69 4.97 14.77
N ASN A 98 3.04 3.93 15.53
CA ASN A 98 2.91 2.55 15.07
C ASN A 98 1.46 2.26 14.64
N GLU A 99 1.30 1.63 13.48
CA GLU A 99 0.01 1.24 12.89
C GLU A 99 -0.90 2.40 12.45
N ILE A 100 -0.44 3.66 12.49
CA ILE A 100 -1.14 4.74 11.80
C ILE A 100 -1.11 4.46 10.29
N SER A 101 -2.27 4.50 9.66
CA SER A 101 -2.39 4.33 8.22
C SER A 101 -3.47 5.21 7.61
N ASP A 102 -3.31 5.47 6.32
CA ASP A 102 -4.34 5.98 5.44
C ASP A 102 -4.44 5.06 4.21
N ILE A 103 -5.66 4.71 3.82
CA ILE A 103 -5.94 3.82 2.67
C ILE A 103 -6.95 4.53 1.78
N GLN A 104 -6.51 4.85 0.58
CA GLN A 104 -7.28 5.59 -0.39
C GLN A 104 -7.45 4.76 -1.65
N TYR A 105 -8.55 5.03 -2.35
CA TYR A 105 -8.97 4.26 -3.50
C TYR A 105 -9.32 5.21 -4.64
N SER A 106 -9.09 4.79 -5.87
CA SER A 106 -9.67 5.47 -7.03
C SER A 106 -11.20 5.39 -7.03
N ASP A 107 -11.85 6.08 -7.96
CA ASP A 107 -13.19 5.72 -8.39
C ASP A 107 -13.24 4.29 -8.96
N PHE A 108 -14.44 3.76 -9.18
CA PHE A 108 -14.62 2.52 -9.94
C PHE A 108 -14.26 2.79 -11.41
N LEU A 109 -13.25 2.08 -11.90
CA LEU A 109 -12.73 2.19 -13.25
C LEU A 109 -13.28 1.05 -14.11
N ASP A 110 -13.85 1.39 -15.26
CA ASP A 110 -14.42 0.42 -16.20
C ASP A 110 -13.28 -0.36 -16.90
N LEU A 111 -13.35 -1.69 -16.83
CA LEU A 111 -12.36 -2.57 -17.44
C LEU A 111 -12.45 -2.56 -18.97
N TYR A 112 -13.57 -2.13 -19.55
CA TYR A 112 -13.86 -2.20 -20.97
C TYR A 112 -13.85 -0.84 -21.67
N ALA A 113 -13.46 0.23 -20.97
CA ALA A 113 -13.35 1.58 -21.52
C ALA A 113 -11.96 2.19 -21.23
N PRO A 114 -11.52 3.21 -22.01
CA PRO A 114 -10.34 3.98 -21.66
C PRO A 114 -10.46 4.58 -20.25
N VAL A 115 -9.42 4.37 -19.45
CA VAL A 115 -9.32 4.91 -18.10
C VAL A 115 -8.63 6.28 -18.16
N PRO A 116 -9.22 7.33 -17.57
CA PRO A 116 -8.58 8.63 -17.50
C PRO A 116 -7.37 8.61 -16.56
N ALA A 117 -6.49 9.60 -16.70
CA ALA A 117 -5.41 9.82 -15.74
C ALA A 117 -5.99 9.88 -14.31
N THR A 118 -5.38 9.11 -13.41
CA THR A 118 -5.88 8.88 -12.06
C THR A 118 -4.77 9.21 -11.06
N THR A 119 -5.09 10.03 -10.06
CA THR A 119 -4.19 10.35 -8.95
C THR A 119 -4.87 9.96 -7.64
N ILE A 120 -4.18 9.17 -6.82
CA ILE A 120 -4.65 8.75 -5.51
C ILE A 120 -3.63 9.23 -4.48
N VAL A 121 -4.07 10.11 -3.59
CA VAL A 121 -3.22 10.69 -2.54
C VAL A 121 -3.60 10.07 -1.21
N ALA A 122 -2.66 9.42 -0.53
CA ALA A 122 -2.82 8.95 0.84
C ALA A 122 -2.03 9.85 1.79
N THR A 123 -2.67 10.36 2.84
CA THR A 123 -2.08 11.28 3.82
C THR A 123 -2.37 10.80 5.23
N LEU A 124 -1.33 10.64 6.04
CA LEU A 124 -1.47 10.16 7.41
C LEU A 124 -2.43 11.05 8.22
N PRO A 125 -3.37 10.45 8.97
CA PRO A 125 -4.39 11.21 9.68
C PRO A 125 -3.81 12.03 10.84
N ASN A 126 -4.58 13.01 11.31
CA ASN A 126 -4.31 13.79 12.52
C ASN A 126 -2.96 14.53 12.53
N GLY A 127 -2.36 14.78 11.36
CA GLY A 127 -1.05 15.44 11.26
C GLY A 127 0.09 14.60 11.83
N ALA A 128 -0.01 13.28 11.76
CA ALA A 128 1.05 12.37 12.17
C ALA A 128 2.34 12.65 11.38
N VAL A 129 3.47 12.79 12.08
CA VAL A 129 4.78 13.05 11.49
C VAL A 129 5.72 11.89 11.79
N PRO A 130 6.06 11.04 10.79
CA PRO A 130 6.98 9.92 10.95
C PRO A 130 8.33 10.34 11.55
N THR A 131 8.79 9.62 12.58
CA THR A 131 10.08 9.85 13.24
C THR A 131 11.19 8.95 12.67
N VAL A 132 12.42 9.13 13.16
CA VAL A 132 13.58 8.30 12.78
C VAL A 132 13.40 6.82 13.13
N ASN A 133 12.64 6.51 14.19
CA ASN A 133 12.36 5.14 14.63
C ASN A 133 11.15 4.52 13.91
N THR A 134 10.73 5.10 12.79
CA THR A 134 9.59 4.59 12.02
C THR A 134 9.98 4.39 10.57
N THR A 135 9.29 3.47 9.91
CA THR A 135 9.28 3.29 8.47
C THR A 135 7.87 3.55 7.97
N VAL A 136 7.75 4.32 6.89
CA VAL A 136 6.51 4.50 6.17
C VAL A 136 6.52 3.54 5.00
N LEU A 137 5.51 2.69 4.94
CA LEU A 137 5.23 1.80 3.81
C LEU A 137 4.27 2.52 2.88
N GLN A 138 4.69 2.74 1.64
CA GLN A 138 3.82 3.20 0.57
C GLN A 138 3.44 1.99 -0.28
N CYS A 139 2.20 1.58 -0.16
CA CYS A 139 1.66 0.39 -0.82
C CYS A 139 0.73 0.78 -1.98
N ILE A 140 0.76 0.00 -3.05
CA ILE A 140 -0.17 0.10 -4.17
C ILE A 140 -0.88 -1.22 -4.40
N GLY A 141 -2.13 -1.16 -4.84
CA GLY A 141 -2.94 -2.35 -5.02
C GLY A 141 -4.04 -2.18 -6.05
N ILE A 142 -4.72 -3.28 -6.33
CA ILE A 142 -5.87 -3.34 -7.22
C ILE A 142 -6.90 -4.32 -6.67
N GLU A 143 -8.18 -3.94 -6.79
CA GLU A 143 -9.33 -4.79 -6.47
C GLU A 143 -10.29 -4.84 -7.64
N PHE A 144 -10.87 -6.01 -7.89
CA PHE A 144 -11.80 -6.25 -8.98
C PHE A 144 -13.25 -6.35 -8.49
N TYR A 145 -14.16 -5.88 -9.33
CA TYR A 145 -15.57 -5.80 -9.02
C TYR A 145 -16.41 -6.25 -10.22
N GLN A 146 -17.57 -6.84 -9.94
CA GLN A 146 -18.65 -6.96 -10.91
C GLN A 146 -19.73 -5.93 -10.61
N GLN A 147 -20.08 -5.16 -11.62
CA GLN A 147 -21.23 -4.26 -11.57
C GLN A 147 -22.50 -5.01 -11.95
N VAL A 148 -23.52 -4.95 -11.09
CA VAL A 148 -24.86 -5.48 -11.38
C VAL A 148 -25.88 -4.37 -11.06
N GLY A 149 -26.52 -3.86 -12.11
CA GLY A 149 -27.32 -2.64 -12.00
C GLY A 149 -26.44 -1.45 -11.58
N GLY A 150 -26.81 -0.76 -10.51
CA GLY A 150 -26.03 0.37 -9.97
C GLY A 150 -25.01 0.00 -8.90
N ASN A 151 -24.88 -1.28 -8.54
CA ASN A 151 -24.03 -1.72 -7.42
C ASN A 151 -22.75 -2.41 -7.93
N TYR A 152 -21.67 -2.25 -7.17
CA TYR A 152 -20.39 -2.92 -7.41
C TYR A 152 -20.14 -3.97 -6.32
N TYR A 153 -19.84 -5.20 -6.74
CA TYR A 153 -19.60 -6.33 -5.85
C TYR A 153 -18.14 -6.76 -5.95
N LEU A 154 -17.43 -6.72 -4.83
CA LEU A 154 -16.01 -7.09 -4.74
C LEU A 154 -15.82 -8.57 -5.07
N PHE A 155 -14.77 -8.87 -5.84
CA PHE A 155 -14.36 -10.23 -6.15
C PHE A 155 -13.54 -10.82 -5.02
N SER A 156 -13.70 -12.12 -4.79
CA SER A 156 -12.91 -12.87 -3.80
C SER A 156 -11.53 -13.28 -4.30
N SER A 157 -11.15 -12.91 -5.52
CA SER A 157 -9.88 -13.29 -6.16
C SER A 157 -9.43 -12.25 -7.18
N GLY A 158 -8.13 -12.29 -7.50
CA GLY A 158 -7.49 -11.35 -8.42
C GLY A 158 -7.06 -10.04 -7.77
N ASN A 159 -7.46 -9.76 -6.52
CA ASN A 159 -7.02 -8.57 -5.81
C ASN A 159 -5.59 -8.77 -5.29
N CYS A 160 -4.80 -7.70 -5.24
CA CYS A 160 -3.46 -7.75 -4.66
C CYS A 160 -3.02 -6.38 -4.14
N LEU A 161 -2.06 -6.40 -3.24
CA LEU A 161 -1.38 -5.23 -2.68
C LEU A 161 0.11 -5.53 -2.63
N LYS A 162 0.92 -4.52 -2.90
CA LYS A 162 2.38 -4.57 -2.85
C LYS A 162 2.92 -3.37 -2.07
N VAL A 163 3.95 -3.59 -1.26
CA VAL A 163 4.78 -2.49 -0.76
C VAL A 163 5.65 -2.00 -1.92
N GLU A 164 5.32 -0.86 -2.51
CA GLU A 164 6.13 -0.32 -3.62
C GLU A 164 7.40 0.34 -3.08
N ASP A 165 7.26 1.12 -2.00
CA ASP A 165 8.38 1.78 -1.36
C ASP A 165 8.27 1.73 0.17
N ALA A 166 9.44 1.87 0.81
CA ALA A 166 9.60 1.95 2.25
C ALA A 166 10.67 3.01 2.58
N PHE A 167 10.28 4.06 3.30
CA PHE A 167 11.12 5.24 3.55
C PHE A 167 10.94 5.82 4.95
#